data_AF-A0A1X7RC39-F1
#
_entry.id   AF-A0A1X7RC39-F1
#
_cell.length_a   1.000
_cell.length_b   1.000
_cell.length_c   1.000
_cell.angle_alpha   90.00
_cell.angle_beta   90.00
_cell.angle_gamma   90.00
#
_symmetry.space_group_name_H-M   'P 1'
#
loop_
_entity.id
_entity.type
_entity.pdbx_description
1 polymer ?
#
loop_
_entity_poly.entity_id
_entity_poly.type
_entity_poly.pdbx_seq_one_letter_code
_entity_poly.pdbx_strand_id
1 'polypeptide(L)'
;MILRNFVVYLYGSTDPEFRILPLELYKFEKWLEIFQKVFEEYPELFSPRFPHFIKTAHLHRLLASFEVSLSSFHFPANPVKEVRNAKADHGFTLQNLKNELTYLGLTETFPDITDYAEIAYNEVMRVKKEMLLRTCDLFDAIEHCQLLCIFNRSPFLKQFLHNQKACHRLVGLHCDLCIKEKVEKSENQEAWDLDESSSTKSPIDCKKCSQTLQTIEDVKKELKTSQNKENKMRKKVSELEKKLDVENVQNEQEVKEMEDDLRGKQEELNILRNDSLKVHDVLMEIADLKQKHSKLEKHVEGLKEENLKQERNYNLTQSNLEANLSSMREGLTILQQYTEELEQERQKYQEMLTARSEETSVQAEPAGGEEEMLDVTKQIEEAKEEKIRLKAEHDANERIIQQLLDKLANFS
;
A
#
# COMPACT_ATOMS: atom_id res chain seq x y z
N MET A 1 15.48 -3.07 -3.71
CA MET A 1 14.40 -2.32 -4.37
C MET A 1 13.25 -3.23 -4.72
N ILE A 2 13.43 -4.33 -5.49
CA ILE A 2 12.33 -5.27 -5.78
C ILE A 2 11.85 -6.02 -4.51
N LEU A 3 12.76 -6.55 -3.69
CA LEU A 3 12.40 -7.24 -2.44
C LEU A 3 12.06 -6.30 -1.29
N ARG A 4 12.71 -5.12 -1.23
CA ARG A 4 12.30 -4.04 -0.34
C ARG A 4 10.89 -3.58 -0.71
N ASN A 5 10.52 -3.48 -1.98
CA ASN A 5 9.15 -3.24 -2.40
C ASN A 5 8.25 -4.46 -2.14
N PHE A 6 8.74 -5.68 -2.24
CA PHE A 6 7.95 -6.89 -1.94
C PHE A 6 7.61 -6.98 -0.44
N VAL A 7 8.56 -6.60 0.42
CA VAL A 7 8.39 -6.54 1.88
C VAL A 7 7.69 -5.24 2.29
N VAL A 8 7.99 -4.09 1.71
CA VAL A 8 7.24 -2.83 1.90
C VAL A 8 5.79 -2.96 1.41
N TYR A 9 5.49 -3.76 0.37
CA TYR A 9 4.11 -4.06 -0.02
C TYR A 9 3.43 -5.04 0.95
N LEU A 10 4.20 -5.86 1.67
CA LEU A 10 3.71 -6.67 2.78
C LEU A 10 3.59 -5.86 4.09
N TYR A 11 4.36 -4.78 4.27
CA TYR A 11 4.49 -4.06 5.55
C TYR A 11 4.19 -2.55 5.55
N GLY A 12 3.71 -1.98 4.44
CA GLY A 12 3.24 -0.61 4.40
C GLY A 12 3.62 0.15 3.13
N SER A 13 2.63 0.34 2.25
CA SER A 13 2.59 1.51 1.38
C SER A 13 2.26 2.75 2.22
N THR A 14 2.69 3.93 1.79
CA THR A 14 2.24 5.22 2.34
C THR A 14 0.78 5.55 2.01
N ASP A 15 0.07 4.65 1.32
CA ASP A 15 -1.37 4.73 1.07
C ASP A 15 -2.16 4.06 2.22
N PRO A 16 -3.00 4.80 2.97
CA PRO A 16 -3.78 4.25 4.09
C PRO A 16 -4.80 3.17 3.69
N GLU A 17 -4.97 2.89 2.39
CA GLU A 17 -5.78 1.76 1.90
C GLU A 17 -5.02 0.45 1.67
N PHE A 18 -3.69 0.47 1.63
CA PHE A 18 -2.90 -0.76 1.55
C PHE A 18 -2.50 -1.20 2.95
N ARG A 19 -3.46 -1.86 3.63
CA ARG A 19 -3.18 -2.56 4.89
C ARG A 19 -1.99 -3.48 4.67
N ILE A 20 -0.96 -3.27 5.50
CA ILE A 20 0.06 -4.24 5.90
C ILE A 20 -0.58 -5.62 5.79
N LEU A 21 -0.07 -6.51 4.92
CA LEU A 21 -0.45 -7.91 4.98
C LEU A 21 0.06 -8.39 6.34
N PRO A 22 -0.83 -8.64 7.32
CA PRO A 22 -0.38 -8.79 8.68
C PRO A 22 0.28 -10.16 8.78
N LEU A 23 1.59 -10.23 8.55
CA LEU A 23 2.37 -11.46 8.77
C LEU A 23 2.26 -11.96 10.22
N GLU A 24 1.66 -11.16 11.10
CA GLU A 24 1.24 -11.47 12.47
C GLU A 24 0.12 -12.52 12.59
N LEU A 25 -0.56 -12.92 11.50
CA LEU A 25 -1.82 -13.69 11.60
C LEU A 25 -1.76 -15.14 11.15
N TYR A 26 -0.57 -15.66 10.84
CA TYR A 26 -0.50 -16.87 10.02
C TYR A 26 0.57 -17.84 10.46
N LYS A 27 0.27 -19.14 10.38
CA LYS A 27 1.30 -20.17 10.37
C LYS A 27 2.14 -20.00 9.12
N PHE A 28 3.44 -19.79 9.27
CA PHE A 28 4.35 -19.53 8.15
C PHE A 28 4.33 -20.63 7.09
N GLU A 29 4.01 -21.87 7.46
CA GLU A 29 3.89 -22.98 6.51
C GLU A 29 2.88 -22.68 5.40
N LYS A 30 1.71 -22.11 5.74
CA LYS A 30 0.70 -21.72 4.74
C LYS A 30 1.16 -20.55 3.88
N TRP A 31 1.90 -19.60 4.45
CA TRP A 31 2.51 -18.52 3.67
C TRP A 31 3.55 -19.05 2.70
N LEU A 32 4.41 -19.97 3.16
CA LEU A 32 5.44 -20.58 2.35
C LEU A 32 4.82 -21.34 1.17
N GLU A 33 3.72 -22.06 1.39
CA GLU A 33 2.95 -22.73 0.31
C GLU A 33 2.41 -21.73 -0.71
N ILE A 34 1.82 -20.61 -0.28
CA ILE A 34 1.33 -19.55 -1.18
C ILE A 34 2.50 -18.94 -1.96
N PHE A 35 3.60 -18.62 -1.27
CA PHE A 35 4.81 -18.11 -1.90
C PHE A 35 5.35 -19.09 -2.93
N GLN A 36 5.52 -20.37 -2.58
CA GLN A 36 6.02 -21.36 -3.51
C GLN A 36 5.12 -21.47 -4.74
N LYS A 37 3.81 -21.61 -4.54
CA LYS A 37 2.83 -21.70 -5.63
C LYS A 37 2.89 -20.49 -6.57
N VAL A 38 2.82 -19.27 -6.02
CA VAL A 38 2.82 -18.05 -6.84
C VAL A 38 4.16 -17.85 -7.54
N PHE A 39 5.29 -18.20 -6.93
CA PHE A 39 6.59 -18.08 -7.57
C PHE A 39 6.84 -19.17 -8.63
N GLU A 40 6.28 -20.36 -8.46
CA GLU A 40 6.27 -21.44 -9.46
C GLU A 40 5.42 -21.09 -10.71
N GLU A 41 4.43 -20.20 -10.58
CA GLU A 41 3.67 -19.69 -11.73
C GLU A 41 4.50 -18.76 -12.64
N TYR A 42 5.61 -18.20 -12.14
CA TYR A 42 6.45 -17.23 -12.86
C TYR A 42 7.95 -17.57 -12.79
N PRO A 43 8.38 -18.78 -13.19
CA PRO A 43 9.76 -19.21 -13.05
C PRO A 43 10.73 -18.33 -13.86
N GLU A 44 10.28 -17.74 -14.96
CA GLU A 44 11.08 -16.86 -15.83
C GLU A 44 11.50 -15.56 -15.15
N LEU A 45 10.75 -15.09 -14.14
CA LEU A 45 11.08 -13.88 -13.39
C LEU A 45 12.22 -14.08 -12.39
N PHE A 46 12.39 -15.31 -11.92
CA PHE A 46 13.27 -15.60 -10.79
C PHE A 46 14.42 -16.54 -11.16
N SER A 47 14.38 -17.14 -12.35
CA SER A 47 15.42 -18.04 -12.87
C SER A 47 16.47 -17.44 -13.83
N PRO A 48 16.54 -16.14 -14.17
CA PRO A 48 17.59 -15.68 -15.07
C PRO A 48 18.96 -15.73 -14.38
N ARG A 49 19.97 -16.16 -15.13
CA ARG A 49 21.36 -16.34 -14.67
C ARG A 49 22.12 -15.03 -14.48
N PHE A 50 21.51 -13.89 -14.83
CA PHE A 50 22.13 -12.58 -14.78
C PHE A 50 21.25 -11.58 -14.02
N PRO A 51 21.85 -10.50 -13.47
CA PRO A 51 21.08 -9.42 -12.87
C PRO A 51 20.10 -8.82 -13.87
N HIS A 52 18.84 -8.64 -13.45
CA HIS A 52 17.81 -8.03 -14.28
C HIS A 52 16.77 -7.32 -13.41
N PHE A 53 16.02 -6.43 -14.04
CA PHE A 53 14.86 -5.80 -13.42
C PHE A 53 13.60 -6.57 -13.78
N ILE A 54 12.76 -6.83 -12.79
CA ILE A 54 11.40 -7.32 -13.03
C ILE A 54 10.60 -6.14 -13.60
N LYS A 55 10.00 -6.32 -14.77
CA LYS A 55 9.14 -5.30 -15.40
C LYS A 55 7.92 -5.04 -14.50
N THR A 56 7.50 -3.77 -14.40
CA THR A 56 6.35 -3.36 -13.58
C THR A 56 5.08 -4.17 -13.87
N ALA A 57 4.78 -4.42 -15.15
CA ALA A 57 3.61 -5.22 -15.54
C ALA A 57 3.68 -6.68 -15.04
N HIS A 58 4.87 -7.25 -14.89
CA HIS A 58 5.05 -8.59 -14.34
C HIS A 58 4.93 -8.58 -12.82
N LEU A 59 5.47 -7.54 -12.17
CA LEU A 59 5.29 -7.33 -10.74
C LEU A 59 3.80 -7.18 -10.36
N HIS A 60 3.03 -6.39 -11.11
CA HIS A 60 1.58 -6.24 -10.85
C HIS A 60 0.82 -7.56 -11.00
N ARG A 61 1.15 -8.39 -12.00
CA ARG A 61 0.55 -9.73 -12.17
C ARG A 61 0.90 -10.67 -11.02
N LEU A 62 2.16 -10.64 -10.59
CA LEU A 62 2.63 -11.41 -9.44
C LEU A 62 1.85 -11.01 -8.18
N LEU A 63 1.75 -9.71 -7.89
CA LEU A 63 0.99 -9.19 -6.74
C LEU A 63 -0.50 -9.56 -6.79
N ALA A 64 -1.13 -9.48 -7.97
CA ALA A 64 -2.51 -9.92 -8.15
C ALA A 64 -2.68 -11.43 -7.88
N SER A 65 -1.72 -12.28 -8.28
CA SER A 65 -1.74 -13.72 -7.96
C SER A 65 -1.62 -13.97 -6.45
N PHE A 66 -0.82 -13.17 -5.74
CA PHE A 66 -0.78 -13.18 -4.28
C PHE A 66 -2.12 -12.81 -3.67
N GLU A 67 -2.76 -11.74 -4.12
CA GLU A 67 -4.05 -11.28 -3.61
C GLU A 67 -5.17 -12.31 -3.81
N VAL A 68 -5.25 -12.92 -4.99
CA VAL A 68 -6.19 -14.02 -5.28
C VAL A 68 -5.88 -15.24 -4.41
N SER A 69 -4.61 -15.62 -4.29
CA SER A 69 -4.22 -16.77 -3.47
C SER A 69 -4.54 -16.53 -2.00
N LEU A 70 -4.29 -15.33 -1.47
CA LEU A 70 -4.57 -14.96 -0.09
C LEU A 70 -6.08 -14.87 0.19
N SER A 71 -6.86 -14.26 -0.70
CA SER A 71 -8.33 -14.14 -0.53
C SER A 71 -9.06 -15.48 -0.51
N SER A 72 -8.47 -16.53 -1.08
CA SER A 72 -9.00 -17.90 -1.03
C SER A 72 -8.91 -18.56 0.36
N PHE A 73 -8.17 -17.98 1.29
CA PHE A 73 -8.05 -18.47 2.66
C PHE A 73 -8.93 -17.68 3.62
N HIS A 74 -9.73 -18.40 4.41
CA HIS A 74 -10.54 -17.79 5.46
C HIS A 74 -9.66 -17.50 6.68
N PHE A 75 -9.50 -16.23 7.01
CA PHE A 75 -8.64 -15.81 8.11
C PHE A 75 -9.45 -15.28 9.29
N PRO A 76 -9.08 -15.64 10.54
CA PRO A 76 -9.69 -15.05 11.73
C PRO A 76 -9.30 -13.56 11.83
N ALA A 77 -10.29 -12.70 12.02
CA ALA A 77 -10.09 -11.26 12.19
C ALA A 77 -9.54 -10.98 13.61
N ASN A 78 -8.23 -11.11 13.78
CA ASN A 78 -7.55 -10.61 14.97
C ASN A 78 -7.12 -9.16 14.74
N PRO A 79 -7.15 -8.30 15.78
CA PRO A 79 -6.66 -6.94 15.66
C PRO A 79 -5.15 -6.95 15.37
N VAL A 80 -4.75 -6.22 14.33
CA VAL A 80 -3.34 -5.99 13.96
C VAL A 80 -2.65 -5.22 15.08
N LYS A 81 -1.47 -5.66 15.50
CA LYS A 81 -0.67 -4.95 16.51
C LYS A 81 0.26 -3.96 15.82
N GLU A 82 0.41 -2.79 16.41
CA GLU A 82 1.34 -1.78 15.93
C GLU A 82 2.69 -1.88 16.64
N VAL A 83 3.79 -1.63 15.91
CA VAL A 83 5.13 -1.56 16.48
C VAL A 83 5.20 -0.42 17.50
N ARG A 84 5.62 -0.75 18.72
CA ARG A 84 5.73 0.22 19.81
C ARG A 84 6.94 1.12 19.61
N ASN A 85 6.79 2.39 19.99
CA ASN A 85 7.88 3.36 19.91
C ASN A 85 9.08 2.98 20.78
N ALA A 86 10.28 3.18 20.22
CA ALA A 86 11.51 3.13 21.01
C ALA A 86 11.51 4.27 22.04
N LYS A 87 12.13 4.03 23.20
CA LYS A 87 12.18 5.04 24.25
C LYS A 87 13.14 6.17 23.87
N ALA A 88 12.72 7.41 24.10
CA ALA A 88 13.46 8.59 23.67
C ALA A 88 14.81 8.78 24.40
N ASP A 89 14.91 8.32 25.64
CA ASP A 89 16.05 8.55 26.53
C ASP A 89 17.19 7.53 26.36
N HIS A 90 16.89 6.29 25.97
CA HIS A 90 17.91 5.24 25.79
C HIS A 90 17.76 4.40 24.51
N GLY A 91 16.83 4.74 23.62
CA GLY A 91 16.55 3.97 22.41
C GLY A 91 16.01 2.57 22.73
N PHE A 92 16.20 1.64 21.80
CA PHE A 92 15.90 0.22 22.04
C PHE A 92 17.16 -0.65 22.12
N THR A 93 17.06 -1.71 22.91
CA THR A 93 18.09 -2.74 23.10
C THR A 93 17.75 -4.02 22.35
N LEU A 94 18.70 -4.95 22.24
CA LEU A 94 18.44 -6.29 21.70
C LEU A 94 17.27 -6.98 22.41
N GLN A 95 17.16 -6.84 23.73
CA GLN A 95 16.04 -7.42 24.47
C GLN A 95 14.71 -6.74 24.12
N ASN A 96 14.71 -5.43 23.88
CA ASN A 96 13.51 -4.73 23.40
C ASN A 96 13.07 -5.26 22.04
N LEU A 97 14.00 -5.51 21.10
CA LEU A 97 13.70 -6.12 19.80
C LEU A 97 13.06 -7.51 19.98
N LYS A 98 13.67 -8.40 20.77
CA LYS A 98 13.10 -9.74 21.04
C LYS A 98 11.69 -9.68 21.66
N ASN A 99 11.49 -8.77 22.61
CA ASN A 99 10.19 -8.55 23.22
C ASN A 99 9.18 -8.00 22.21
N GLU A 100 9.60 -7.17 21.27
CA GLU A 100 8.75 -6.64 20.21
C GLU A 100 8.34 -7.72 19.21
N LEU A 101 9.27 -8.55 18.75
CA LEU A 101 8.96 -9.69 17.87
C LEU A 101 7.91 -10.64 18.48
N THR A 102 8.01 -10.87 19.79
CA THR A 102 7.03 -11.67 20.54
C THR A 102 5.69 -10.94 20.67
N TYR A 103 5.72 -9.65 21.00
CA TYR A 103 4.51 -8.83 21.13
C TYR A 103 3.70 -8.81 19.83
N LEU A 104 4.36 -8.65 18.69
CA LEU A 104 3.77 -8.67 17.34
C LEU A 104 3.30 -10.07 16.90
N GLY A 105 3.51 -11.12 17.70
CA GLY A 105 3.14 -12.50 17.34
C GLY A 105 4.04 -13.12 16.27
N LEU A 106 5.14 -12.46 15.89
CA LEU A 106 6.02 -12.95 14.83
C LEU A 106 6.77 -14.23 15.22
N THR A 107 6.88 -14.55 16.52
CA THR A 107 7.42 -15.84 16.98
C THR A 107 6.49 -17.02 16.71
N GLU A 108 5.19 -16.77 16.53
CA GLU A 108 4.22 -17.80 16.15
C GLU A 108 4.29 -18.07 14.64
N THR A 109 4.42 -17.01 13.85
CA THR A 109 4.64 -17.11 12.40
C THR A 109 6.02 -17.70 12.12
N PHE A 110 7.07 -17.12 12.68
CA PHE A 110 8.46 -17.47 12.44
C PHE A 110 9.12 -17.97 13.75
N PRO A 111 9.04 -19.27 14.06
CA PRO A 111 9.61 -19.82 15.30
C PRO A 111 11.11 -19.52 15.53
N ASP A 112 11.89 -19.32 14.46
CA ASP A 112 13.33 -19.03 14.49
C ASP A 112 13.66 -17.53 14.43
N ILE A 113 12.65 -16.63 14.43
CA ILE A 113 12.90 -15.20 14.21
C ILE A 113 13.80 -14.56 15.27
N THR A 114 13.73 -15.06 16.49
CA THR A 114 14.55 -14.57 17.61
C THR A 114 16.02 -14.91 17.46
N ASP A 115 16.36 -15.93 16.66
CA ASP A 115 17.74 -16.35 16.41
C ASP A 115 18.45 -15.32 15.52
N TYR A 116 17.69 -14.60 14.69
CA TYR A 116 18.20 -13.53 13.84
C TYR A 116 18.24 -12.15 14.52
N ALA A 117 17.63 -12.01 15.71
CA ALA A 117 17.50 -10.72 16.39
C ALA A 117 18.86 -10.08 16.69
N GLU A 118 19.87 -10.87 17.06
CA GLU A 118 21.22 -10.36 17.35
C GLU A 118 21.91 -9.83 16.08
N ILE A 119 21.82 -10.57 14.98
CA ILE A 119 22.38 -10.15 13.69
C ILE A 119 21.71 -8.86 13.21
N ALA A 120 20.37 -8.81 13.26
CA ALA A 120 19.61 -7.62 12.87
C ALA A 120 19.94 -6.41 13.76
N TYR A 121 20.00 -6.61 15.09
CA TYR A 121 20.36 -5.56 16.05
C TYR A 121 21.77 -5.01 15.78
N ASN A 122 22.75 -5.89 15.56
CA ASN A 122 24.11 -5.49 15.26
C ASN A 122 24.21 -4.72 13.94
N GLU A 123 23.43 -5.10 12.93
CA GLU A 123 23.40 -4.38 11.66
C GLU A 123 22.83 -2.97 11.81
N VAL A 124 21.67 -2.80 12.46
CA VAL A 124 21.10 -1.46 12.69
C VAL A 124 21.99 -0.61 13.60
N MET A 125 22.65 -1.22 14.59
CA MET A 125 23.66 -0.54 15.41
C MET A 125 24.84 -0.04 14.58
N ARG A 126 25.27 -0.81 13.58
CA ARG A 126 26.39 -0.47 12.70
C ARG A 126 26.07 0.68 11.76
N VAL A 127 24.83 0.76 11.27
CA VAL A 127 24.41 1.76 10.27
C VAL A 127 23.63 2.94 10.85
N LYS A 128 23.38 2.95 12.16
CA LYS A 128 22.62 4.03 12.82
C LYS A 128 23.22 5.40 12.50
N LYS A 129 22.33 6.35 12.26
CA LYS A 129 22.71 7.74 11.97
C LYS A 129 22.82 8.61 13.24
N GLU A 130 22.18 8.18 14.31
CA GLU A 130 22.08 8.92 15.57
C GLU A 130 22.74 8.18 16.72
N MET A 131 22.87 8.85 17.86
CA MET A 131 23.52 8.27 19.04
C MET A 131 22.77 7.06 19.58
N LEU A 132 21.43 7.08 19.54
CA LEU A 132 20.55 6.03 20.02
C LEU A 132 19.76 5.41 18.86
N LEU A 133 19.37 4.13 19.02
CA LEU A 133 18.47 3.47 18.07
C LEU A 133 17.03 3.91 18.30
N ARG A 134 16.40 4.45 17.27
CA ARG A 134 15.03 5.00 17.30
C ARG A 134 14.01 4.00 16.76
N THR A 135 12.75 4.40 16.75
CA THR A 135 11.67 3.57 16.20
C THR A 135 11.89 3.23 14.72
N CYS A 136 12.45 4.13 13.90
CA CYS A 136 12.76 3.80 12.50
C CYS A 136 13.80 2.68 12.38
N ASP A 137 14.84 2.69 13.23
CA ASP A 137 15.84 1.62 13.27
C ASP A 137 15.23 0.31 13.80
N LEU A 138 14.16 0.37 14.61
CA LEU A 138 13.42 -0.81 15.08
C LEU A 138 12.62 -1.46 13.95
N PHE A 139 11.97 -0.66 13.09
CA PHE A 139 11.33 -1.17 11.88
C PHE A 139 12.33 -1.89 10.98
N ASP A 140 13.50 -1.28 10.73
CA ASP A 140 14.56 -1.89 9.92
C ASP A 140 15.04 -3.22 10.54
N ALA A 141 15.18 -3.29 11.87
CA ALA A 141 15.60 -4.52 12.55
C ALA A 141 14.54 -5.65 12.45
N ILE A 142 13.25 -5.31 12.58
CA ILE A 142 12.14 -6.26 12.42
C ILE A 142 12.09 -6.77 10.97
N GLU A 143 12.18 -5.86 9.99
CA GLU A 143 12.23 -6.20 8.56
C GLU A 143 13.38 -7.18 8.27
N HIS A 144 14.55 -6.90 8.82
CA HIS A 144 15.75 -7.72 8.63
C HIS A 144 15.58 -9.14 9.21
N CYS A 145 14.95 -9.27 10.38
CA CYS A 145 14.66 -10.59 10.97
C CYS A 145 13.70 -11.39 10.09
N GLN A 146 12.62 -10.77 9.61
CA GLN A 146 11.62 -11.42 8.75
C GLN A 146 12.23 -11.85 7.41
N LEU A 147 13.04 -10.98 6.80
CA LEU A 147 13.79 -11.28 5.59
C LEU A 147 14.68 -12.50 5.78
N LEU A 148 15.47 -12.56 6.85
CA LEU A 148 16.33 -13.72 7.13
C LEU A 148 15.51 -15.01 7.25
N CYS A 149 14.36 -14.98 7.93
CA CYS A 149 13.48 -16.15 8.00
C CYS A 149 12.97 -16.58 6.62
N ILE A 150 12.45 -15.65 5.83
CA ILE A 150 11.87 -15.92 4.50
C ILE A 150 12.93 -16.51 3.57
N PHE A 151 14.10 -15.89 3.49
CA PHE A 151 15.18 -16.34 2.62
C PHE A 151 15.76 -17.67 3.09
N ASN A 152 15.92 -17.89 4.39
CA ASN A 152 16.46 -19.16 4.88
C ASN A 152 15.55 -20.36 4.61
N ARG A 153 14.25 -20.14 4.52
CA ARG A 153 13.25 -21.18 4.27
C ARG A 153 12.86 -21.32 2.79
N SER A 154 13.34 -20.43 1.91
CA SER A 154 13.07 -20.48 0.46
C SER A 154 14.36 -20.55 -0.36
N PRO A 155 14.79 -21.78 -0.78
CA PRO A 155 15.96 -21.96 -1.64
C PRO A 155 15.86 -21.19 -2.96
N PHE A 156 14.65 -21.05 -3.49
CA PHE A 156 14.39 -20.32 -4.73
C PHE A 156 14.68 -18.82 -4.61
N LEU A 157 14.22 -18.18 -3.53
CA LEU A 157 14.52 -16.78 -3.26
C LEU A 157 16.01 -16.56 -3.02
N LYS A 158 16.68 -17.48 -2.32
CA LYS A 158 18.15 -17.46 -2.18
C LYS A 158 18.86 -17.52 -3.53
N GLN A 159 18.45 -18.43 -4.41
CA GLN A 159 19.00 -18.56 -5.76
C GLN A 159 18.79 -17.28 -6.57
N PHE A 160 17.57 -16.71 -6.52
CA PHE A 160 17.27 -15.46 -7.19
C PHE A 160 18.17 -14.32 -6.70
N LEU A 161 18.27 -14.12 -5.39
CA LEU A 161 19.10 -13.08 -4.80
C LEU A 161 20.59 -13.24 -5.15
N HIS A 162 21.06 -14.49 -5.24
CA HIS A 162 22.41 -14.83 -5.71
C HIS A 162 22.62 -14.47 -7.18
N ASN A 163 21.67 -14.82 -8.05
CA ASN A 163 21.73 -14.48 -9.47
C ASN A 163 21.71 -12.96 -9.70
N GLN A 164 21.06 -12.21 -8.81
CA GLN A 164 21.08 -10.75 -8.79
C GLN A 164 22.38 -10.15 -8.20
N LYS A 165 23.34 -10.99 -7.79
CA LYS A 165 24.58 -10.60 -7.07
C LYS A 165 24.31 -9.71 -5.86
N ALA A 166 23.18 -9.95 -5.20
CA ALA A 166 22.61 -9.09 -4.17
C ALA A 166 22.59 -9.73 -2.78
N CYS A 167 23.17 -10.92 -2.58
CA CYS A 167 23.19 -11.60 -1.28
C CYS A 167 23.78 -10.74 -0.15
N HIS A 168 24.80 -9.94 -0.45
CA HIS A 168 25.44 -9.03 0.51
C HIS A 168 24.48 -7.98 1.09
N ARG A 169 23.33 -7.75 0.45
CA ARG A 169 22.32 -6.79 0.93
C ARG A 169 21.53 -7.31 2.13
N LEU A 170 21.53 -8.61 2.38
CA LEU A 170 20.89 -9.22 3.53
C LEU A 170 21.97 -9.79 4.46
N VAL A 171 22.46 -8.93 5.37
CA VAL A 171 23.52 -9.29 6.32
C VAL A 171 23.10 -10.50 7.16
N GLY A 172 23.99 -11.49 7.28
CA GLY A 172 23.73 -12.75 7.99
C GLY A 172 23.04 -13.83 7.15
N LEU A 173 22.71 -13.56 5.88
CA LEU A 173 22.17 -14.60 5.01
C LEU A 173 23.26 -15.64 4.65
N HIS A 174 23.01 -16.91 4.98
CA HIS A 174 23.84 -18.02 4.51
C HIS A 174 23.49 -18.38 3.06
N CYS A 175 24.42 -18.15 2.14
CA CYS A 175 24.28 -18.48 0.73
C CYS A 175 25.40 -19.41 0.27
N ASP A 176 25.06 -20.69 0.10
CA ASP A 176 26.01 -21.76 -0.26
C ASP A 176 26.70 -21.48 -1.61
N LEU A 177 25.98 -20.82 -2.53
CA LEU A 177 26.49 -20.45 -3.85
C LEU A 177 27.57 -19.37 -3.76
N CYS A 178 27.38 -18.36 -2.90
CA CYS A 178 28.39 -17.34 -2.64
C CYS A 178 29.64 -17.94 -1.99
N ILE A 179 29.46 -18.91 -1.09
CA ILE A 179 30.57 -19.59 -0.42
C ILE A 179 31.37 -20.39 -1.46
N LYS A 180 30.68 -21.18 -2.29
CA LYS A 180 31.32 -21.97 -3.35
C LYS A 180 32.10 -21.09 -4.35
N GLU A 181 31.51 -19.99 -4.82
CA GLU A 181 32.19 -19.03 -5.73
C GLU A 181 33.44 -18.39 -5.10
N LYS A 182 33.50 -18.25 -3.77
CA LYS A 182 34.69 -17.71 -3.08
C LYS A 182 35.81 -18.74 -2.99
N VAL A 183 35.49 -19.99 -2.65
CA VAL A 183 36.46 -21.08 -2.57
C VAL A 183 37.12 -21.34 -3.93
N GLU A 184 36.33 -21.38 -5.01
CA GLU A 184 36.82 -21.55 -6.38
C GLU A 184 37.71 -20.39 -6.87
N LYS A 185 37.60 -19.20 -6.26
CA LYS A 185 38.44 -18.04 -6.58
C LYS A 185 39.75 -18.02 -5.80
N SER A 186 39.76 -18.48 -4.54
CA SER A 186 40.97 -18.53 -3.71
C SER A 186 41.94 -19.63 -4.16
N GLU A 187 41.45 -20.74 -4.72
CA GLU A 187 42.30 -21.84 -5.21
C GLU A 187 43.13 -21.49 -6.47
N ASN A 188 42.89 -20.34 -7.11
CA ASN A 188 43.56 -19.92 -8.34
C ASN A 188 44.65 -18.83 -8.15
N GLN A 189 45.02 -18.45 -6.92
CA GLN A 189 45.90 -17.28 -6.67
C GLN A 189 47.13 -17.49 -5.79
N GLU A 190 47.56 -18.72 -5.49
CA GLU A 190 48.79 -18.94 -4.71
C GLU A 190 49.91 -19.56 -5.55
N ALA A 191 50.83 -18.71 -6.03
CA ALA A 191 52.20 -19.11 -6.34
C ALA A 191 53.17 -17.91 -6.23
N TRP A 192 54.28 -18.17 -5.52
CA TRP A 192 55.62 -17.56 -5.55
C TRP A 192 56.11 -16.82 -4.28
N ASP A 193 57.05 -17.52 -3.61
CA ASP A 193 57.86 -17.21 -2.43
C ASP A 193 59.18 -16.45 -2.74
N LEU A 194 59.62 -15.63 -1.77
CA LEU A 194 60.95 -15.41 -1.14
C LEU A 194 62.29 -15.24 -1.93
N ASP A 195 62.89 -14.04 -1.75
CA ASP A 195 64.14 -13.67 -1.02
C ASP A 195 65.61 -13.70 -1.57
N GLU A 196 66.31 -12.60 -1.21
CA GLU A 196 67.72 -12.28 -0.81
C GLU A 196 69.03 -12.33 -1.68
N SER A 197 69.58 -11.11 -1.89
CA SER A 197 70.94 -10.49 -1.67
C SER A 197 72.31 -11.27 -1.79
N SER A 198 73.30 -10.75 -2.55
CA SER A 198 74.55 -9.98 -2.15
C SER A 198 75.81 -10.85 -1.82
N SER A 199 77.11 -10.51 -1.93
CA SER A 199 77.98 -9.47 -2.56
C SER A 199 79.48 -9.81 -2.28
N THR A 200 80.41 -9.57 -3.24
CA THR A 200 81.84 -9.08 -3.13
C THR A 200 82.90 -9.76 -2.20
N LYS A 201 84.24 -9.65 -2.30
CA LYS A 201 85.35 -9.20 -3.19
C LYS A 201 86.66 -9.54 -2.42
N SER A 202 87.83 -9.68 -3.08
CA SER A 202 89.12 -9.29 -2.47
C SER A 202 90.24 -9.02 -3.52
N PRO A 203 91.23 -8.14 -3.25
CA PRO A 203 92.22 -7.67 -4.23
C PRO A 203 93.68 -8.04 -3.90
N ILE A 204 94.55 -8.14 -4.92
CA ILE A 204 96.02 -8.31 -4.76
C ILE A 204 96.78 -7.32 -5.65
N ASP A 205 97.79 -6.70 -5.03
CA ASP A 205 98.70 -5.63 -5.47
C ASP A 205 99.95 -6.17 -6.22
N CYS A 206 100.54 -5.43 -7.17
CA CYS A 206 101.92 -5.68 -7.64
C CYS A 206 102.58 -4.50 -8.38
N LYS A 207 103.78 -4.15 -7.90
CA LYS A 207 104.74 -3.18 -8.45
C LYS A 207 105.48 -3.72 -9.69
N LYS A 208 105.34 -3.04 -10.83
CA LYS A 208 106.41 -2.93 -11.84
C LYS A 208 106.24 -1.66 -12.69
N CYS A 209 106.67 -0.52 -12.13
CA CYS A 209 106.73 0.75 -12.83
C CYS A 209 108.03 0.88 -13.63
N SER A 210 107.93 0.79 -14.96
CA SER A 210 108.93 1.34 -15.91
C SER A 210 108.37 1.54 -17.33
N GLN A 211 107.25 0.89 -17.69
CA GLN A 211 106.43 1.30 -18.86
C GLN A 211 105.48 2.47 -18.57
N THR A 212 105.44 2.94 -17.31
CA THR A 212 104.43 3.84 -16.74
C THR A 212 104.51 5.27 -17.27
N LEU A 213 105.69 5.78 -17.66
CA LEU A 213 105.82 7.19 -18.06
C LEU A 213 105.21 7.48 -19.45
N GLN A 214 105.31 6.56 -20.40
CA GLN A 214 104.68 6.72 -21.72
C GLN A 214 103.16 6.50 -21.66
N THR A 215 102.71 5.52 -20.86
CA THR A 215 101.28 5.30 -20.58
C THR A 215 100.67 6.44 -19.77
N ILE A 216 101.38 7.06 -18.83
CA ILE A 216 100.89 8.23 -18.08
C ILE A 216 100.62 9.41 -19.03
N GLU A 217 101.49 9.67 -20.02
CA GLU A 217 101.32 10.80 -20.95
C GLU A 217 100.11 10.61 -21.88
N ASP A 218 99.93 9.39 -22.39
CA ASP A 218 98.80 9.01 -23.25
C ASP A 218 97.49 8.96 -22.43
N VAL A 219 97.52 8.40 -21.23
CA VAL A 219 96.40 8.44 -20.26
C VAL A 219 96.06 9.88 -19.89
N LYS A 220 97.02 10.79 -19.78
CA LYS A 220 96.77 12.21 -19.46
C LYS A 220 96.12 12.97 -20.63
N LYS A 221 96.42 12.61 -21.89
CA LYS A 221 95.74 13.15 -23.07
C LYS A 221 94.32 12.58 -23.22
N GLU A 222 94.13 11.28 -22.96
CA GLU A 222 92.82 10.64 -22.89
C GLU A 222 91.96 11.18 -21.74
N LEU A 223 92.57 11.47 -20.60
CA LEU A 223 91.91 12.07 -19.45
C LEU A 223 91.46 13.50 -19.75
N LYS A 224 92.29 14.31 -20.43
CA LYS A 224 91.91 15.66 -20.87
C LYS A 224 90.78 15.67 -21.90
N THR A 225 90.80 14.73 -22.85
CA THR A 225 89.72 14.60 -23.85
C THR A 225 88.44 14.07 -23.21
N SER A 226 88.54 13.17 -22.23
CA SER A 226 87.40 12.68 -21.45
C SER A 226 86.82 13.77 -20.54
N GLN A 227 87.65 14.57 -19.87
CA GLN A 227 87.19 15.73 -19.09
C GLN A 227 86.47 16.77 -19.94
N ASN A 228 86.94 17.03 -21.16
CA ASN A 228 86.24 17.93 -22.09
C ASN A 228 84.89 17.37 -22.54
N LYS A 229 84.80 16.04 -22.77
CA LYS A 229 83.52 15.37 -23.07
C LYS A 229 82.59 15.41 -21.86
N GLU A 230 83.09 15.16 -20.66
CA GLU A 230 82.35 15.20 -19.40
C GLU A 230 81.80 16.61 -19.13
N ASN A 231 82.61 17.66 -19.29
CA ASN A 231 82.17 19.04 -19.15
C ASN A 231 81.09 19.43 -20.19
N LYS A 232 81.20 18.91 -21.42
CA LYS A 232 80.19 19.11 -22.47
C LYS A 232 78.88 18.37 -22.14
N MET A 233 78.97 17.16 -21.58
CA MET A 233 77.79 16.41 -21.11
C MET A 233 77.15 17.09 -19.90
N ARG A 234 77.92 17.55 -18.91
CA ARG A 234 77.42 18.30 -17.74
C ARG A 234 76.62 19.55 -18.14
N LYS A 235 77.09 20.31 -19.14
CA LYS A 235 76.33 21.46 -19.66
C LYS A 235 74.99 21.05 -20.28
N LYS A 236 74.98 19.98 -21.08
CA LYS A 236 73.73 19.45 -21.67
C LYS A 236 72.76 18.94 -20.62
N VAL A 237 73.25 18.25 -19.59
CA VAL A 237 72.42 17.79 -18.46
C VAL A 237 71.80 18.98 -17.74
N SER A 238 72.58 20.03 -17.44
CA SER A 238 72.05 21.24 -16.80
C SER A 238 71.02 22.00 -17.65
N GLU A 239 71.17 22.01 -18.99
CA GLU A 239 70.16 22.59 -19.89
C GLU A 239 68.88 21.76 -19.95
N LEU A 240 69.00 20.43 -19.88
CA LEU A 240 67.84 19.53 -19.86
C LEU A 240 67.09 19.60 -18.52
N GLU A 241 67.80 19.66 -17.39
CA GLU A 241 67.21 19.85 -16.06
C GLU A 241 66.36 21.13 -16.01
N LYS A 242 66.90 22.25 -16.51
CA LYS A 242 66.14 23.52 -16.56
C LYS A 242 64.90 23.45 -17.44
N LYS A 243 64.94 22.71 -18.55
CA LYS A 243 63.77 22.52 -19.41
C LYS A 243 62.71 21.65 -18.73
N LEU A 244 63.14 20.60 -18.05
CA LEU A 244 62.28 19.71 -17.28
C LEU A 244 61.57 20.47 -16.15
N ASP A 245 62.27 21.36 -15.44
CA ASP A 245 61.66 22.18 -14.39
C ASP A 245 60.55 23.09 -14.92
N VAL A 246 60.78 23.74 -16.07
CA VAL A 246 59.76 24.60 -16.72
C VAL A 246 58.56 23.78 -17.17
N GLU A 247 58.79 22.61 -17.77
CA GLU A 247 57.72 21.71 -18.22
C GLU A 247 56.89 21.15 -17.05
N ASN A 248 57.55 20.80 -15.93
CA ASN A 248 56.85 20.36 -14.72
C ASN A 248 55.95 21.44 -14.13
N VAL A 249 56.43 22.69 -14.07
CA VAL A 249 55.61 23.82 -13.57
C VAL A 249 54.41 24.07 -14.49
N GLN A 250 54.60 23.98 -15.81
CA GLN A 250 53.53 24.13 -16.78
C GLN A 250 52.44 23.04 -16.59
N ASN A 251 52.87 21.78 -16.46
CA ASN A 251 51.99 20.64 -16.26
C ASN A 251 51.23 20.73 -14.93
N GLU A 252 51.89 21.13 -13.84
CA GLU A 252 51.21 21.35 -12.55
C GLU A 252 50.11 22.41 -12.63
N GLN A 253 50.33 23.45 -13.44
CA GLN A 253 49.38 24.55 -13.61
C GLN A 253 48.16 24.11 -14.45
N GLU A 254 48.39 23.33 -15.51
CA GLU A 254 47.32 22.73 -16.30
C GLU A 254 46.49 21.71 -15.48
N VAL A 255 47.15 20.91 -14.64
CA VAL A 255 46.45 19.96 -13.74
C VAL A 255 45.56 20.72 -12.76
N LYS A 256 46.02 21.82 -12.16
CA LYS A 256 45.21 22.63 -11.24
C LYS A 256 43.98 23.23 -11.92
N GLU A 257 44.13 23.81 -13.12
CA GLU A 257 42.97 24.31 -13.86
C GLU A 257 41.95 23.20 -14.12
N MET A 258 42.42 22.01 -14.49
CA MET A 258 41.55 20.87 -14.76
C MET A 258 40.82 20.36 -13.49
N GLU A 259 41.51 20.36 -12.34
CA GLU A 259 40.92 20.00 -11.04
C GLU A 259 39.83 20.98 -10.61
N ASP A 260 40.03 22.28 -10.82
CA ASP A 260 39.05 23.30 -10.47
C ASP A 260 37.83 23.25 -11.41
N ASP A 261 38.03 23.00 -12.70
CA ASP A 261 36.96 22.75 -13.67
C ASP A 261 36.12 21.50 -13.30
N LEU A 262 36.80 20.42 -12.90
CA LEU A 262 36.16 19.19 -12.40
C LEU A 262 35.33 19.46 -11.15
N ARG A 263 35.86 20.26 -10.22
CA ARG A 263 35.17 20.67 -8.99
C ARG A 263 33.89 21.45 -9.30
N GLY A 264 33.95 22.39 -10.25
CA GLY A 264 32.79 23.15 -10.72
C GLY A 264 31.70 22.25 -11.29
N LYS A 265 32.07 21.34 -12.20
CA LYS A 265 31.13 20.36 -12.80
C LYS A 265 30.51 19.42 -11.76
N GLN A 266 31.27 19.02 -10.75
CA GLN A 266 30.76 18.17 -9.67
C GLN A 266 29.70 18.89 -8.83
N GLU A 267 29.87 20.18 -8.58
CA GLU A 267 28.89 20.99 -7.86
C GLU A 267 27.59 21.17 -8.67
N GLU A 268 27.72 21.46 -9.97
CA GLU A 268 26.56 21.52 -10.89
C GLU A 268 25.78 20.20 -10.93
N LEU A 269 26.48 19.06 -10.99
CA LEU A 269 25.87 17.73 -10.94
C LEU A 269 25.12 17.49 -9.62
N ASN A 270 25.66 17.95 -8.49
CA ASN A 270 25.00 17.82 -7.19
C ASN A 270 23.70 18.65 -7.14
N ILE A 271 23.71 19.87 -7.69
CA ILE A 271 22.51 20.72 -7.79
C ILE A 271 21.45 20.04 -8.66
N LEU A 272 21.82 19.60 -9.87
CA LEU A 272 20.93 18.88 -10.80
C LEU A 272 20.33 17.63 -10.16
N ARG A 273 21.13 16.87 -9.40
CA ARG A 273 20.66 15.69 -8.67
C ARG A 273 19.62 16.05 -7.62
N ASN A 274 19.84 17.11 -6.85
CA ASN A 274 18.87 17.57 -5.85
C ASN A 274 17.57 18.04 -6.49
N ASP A 275 17.64 18.75 -7.61
CA ASP A 275 16.42 19.18 -8.32
C ASP A 275 15.68 17.99 -8.94
N SER A 276 16.40 16.98 -9.46
CA SER A 276 15.77 15.73 -9.91
C SER A 276 15.06 14.97 -8.79
N LEU A 277 15.57 15.03 -7.54
CA LEU A 277 14.91 14.43 -6.38
C LEU A 277 13.61 15.17 -6.06
N LYS A 278 13.62 16.51 -6.05
CA LYS A 278 12.39 17.31 -5.83
C LYS A 278 11.32 17.03 -6.89
N VAL A 279 11.73 16.89 -8.16
CA VAL A 279 10.80 16.53 -9.25
C VAL A 279 10.19 15.15 -9.02
N HIS A 280 10.97 14.18 -8.52
CA HIS A 280 10.46 12.86 -8.20
C HIS A 280 9.40 12.90 -7.09
N ASP A 281 9.64 13.67 -6.03
CA ASP A 281 8.69 13.83 -4.91
C ASP A 281 7.36 14.43 -5.41
N VAL A 282 7.43 15.48 -6.26
CA VAL A 282 6.23 16.09 -6.87
C VAL A 282 5.48 15.10 -7.77
N LEU A 283 6.20 14.25 -8.52
CA LEU A 283 5.57 13.23 -9.35
C LEU A 283 4.83 12.16 -8.52
N MET A 284 5.37 11.80 -7.35
CA MET A 284 4.68 10.91 -6.41
C MET A 284 3.40 11.55 -5.87
N GLU A 285 3.44 12.82 -5.45
CA GLU A 285 2.24 13.53 -4.98
C GLU A 285 1.16 13.64 -6.07
N ILE A 286 1.55 13.89 -7.33
CA ILE A 286 0.62 13.92 -8.46
C ILE A 286 -0.02 12.55 -8.69
N ALA A 287 0.72 11.45 -8.51
CA ALA A 287 0.17 10.11 -8.67
C ALA A 287 -0.89 9.81 -7.59
N ASP A 288 -0.60 10.14 -6.33
CA ASP A 288 -1.53 10.01 -5.22
C ASP A 288 -2.80 10.85 -5.42
N LEU A 289 -2.65 12.10 -5.87
CA LEU A 289 -3.78 12.97 -6.17
C LEU A 289 -4.65 12.42 -7.31
N LYS A 290 -4.04 11.84 -8.35
CA LYS A 290 -4.78 11.19 -9.44
C LYS A 290 -5.58 9.98 -8.96
N GLN A 291 -5.00 9.16 -8.09
CA GLN A 291 -5.71 8.01 -7.53
C GLN A 291 -6.89 8.45 -6.66
N LYS A 292 -6.70 9.47 -5.81
CA LYS A 292 -7.78 10.07 -5.00
C LYS A 292 -8.89 10.64 -5.89
N HIS A 293 -8.53 11.36 -6.96
CA HIS A 293 -9.50 11.88 -7.91
C HIS A 293 -10.34 10.77 -8.55
N SER A 294 -9.70 9.69 -9.00
CA SER A 294 -10.42 8.55 -9.59
C SER A 294 -11.41 7.89 -8.62
N LYS A 295 -11.05 7.78 -7.33
CA LYS A 295 -11.96 7.26 -6.30
C LYS A 295 -13.15 8.21 -6.07
N LEU A 296 -12.88 9.52 -5.98
CA LEU A 296 -13.91 10.55 -5.85
C LEU A 296 -14.88 10.55 -7.03
N GLU A 297 -14.38 10.43 -8.26
CA GLU A 297 -15.21 10.35 -9.47
C GLU A 297 -16.19 9.16 -9.42
N LYS A 298 -15.69 7.98 -9.02
CA LYS A 298 -16.56 6.79 -8.86
C LYS A 298 -17.62 7.00 -7.77
N HIS A 299 -17.25 7.63 -6.67
CA HIS A 299 -18.19 7.90 -5.58
C HIS A 299 -19.28 8.90 -6.00
N VAL A 300 -18.90 9.97 -6.70
CA VAL A 300 -19.84 10.95 -7.27
C VAL A 300 -20.80 10.29 -8.25
N GLU A 301 -20.32 9.38 -9.10
CA GLU A 301 -21.18 8.67 -10.03
C GLU A 301 -22.18 7.74 -9.32
N GLY A 302 -21.73 7.02 -8.28
CA GLY A 302 -22.63 6.22 -7.43
C GLY A 302 -23.73 7.06 -6.77
N LEU A 303 -23.38 8.23 -6.21
CA LEU A 303 -24.36 9.15 -5.62
C LEU A 303 -25.38 9.67 -6.63
N LYS A 304 -24.97 9.93 -7.89
CA LYS A 304 -25.91 10.33 -8.94
C LYS A 304 -26.90 9.22 -9.27
N GLU A 305 -26.43 7.97 -9.36
CA GLU A 305 -27.31 6.82 -9.63
C GLU A 305 -28.32 6.60 -8.50
N GLU A 306 -27.89 6.72 -7.24
CA GLU A 306 -28.78 6.63 -6.09
C GLU A 306 -29.82 7.75 -6.08
N ASN A 307 -29.40 8.98 -6.35
CA ASN A 307 -30.31 10.13 -6.40
C ASN A 307 -31.36 9.96 -7.52
N LEU A 308 -30.95 9.48 -8.69
CA LEU A 308 -31.87 9.14 -9.79
C LEU A 308 -32.87 8.04 -9.41
N LYS A 309 -32.45 7.02 -8.66
CA LYS A 309 -33.36 5.98 -8.16
C LYS A 309 -34.35 6.56 -7.14
N GLN A 310 -33.87 7.42 -6.25
CA GLN A 310 -34.71 8.07 -5.25
C GLN A 310 -35.75 8.98 -5.89
N GLU A 311 -35.38 9.75 -6.91
CA GLU A 311 -36.29 10.62 -7.67
C GLU A 311 -37.38 9.81 -8.39
N ARG A 312 -37.02 8.68 -9.01
CA ARG A 312 -38.02 7.76 -9.61
C ARG A 312 -39.00 7.21 -8.58
N ASN A 313 -38.51 6.80 -7.42
CA ASN A 313 -39.36 6.28 -6.35
C ASN A 313 -40.30 7.36 -5.79
N TYR A 314 -39.80 8.58 -5.62
CA TYR A 314 -40.61 9.72 -5.20
C TYR A 314 -41.73 10.00 -6.21
N ASN A 315 -41.40 10.08 -7.50
CA ASN A 315 -42.38 10.33 -8.56
C ASN A 315 -43.43 9.23 -8.65
N LEU A 316 -43.04 7.96 -8.50
CA LEU A 316 -44.00 6.85 -8.48
C LEU A 316 -44.95 6.94 -7.27
N THR A 317 -44.41 7.25 -6.09
CA THR A 317 -45.20 7.42 -4.87
C THR A 317 -46.19 8.57 -5.00
N GLN A 318 -45.74 9.70 -5.55
CA GLN A 318 -46.58 10.85 -5.82
C GLN A 318 -47.72 10.51 -6.79
N SER A 319 -47.42 9.84 -7.90
CA SER A 319 -48.43 9.43 -8.89
C SER A 319 -49.49 8.50 -8.28
N ASN A 320 -49.08 7.55 -7.44
CA ASN A 320 -49.99 6.65 -6.75
C ASN A 320 -50.90 7.42 -5.75
N LEU A 321 -50.34 8.38 -5.01
CA LEU A 321 -51.12 9.22 -4.09
C LEU A 321 -52.14 10.08 -4.84
N GLU A 322 -51.76 10.66 -5.97
CA GLU A 322 -52.65 11.45 -6.82
C GLU A 322 -53.81 10.59 -7.37
N ALA A 323 -53.53 9.37 -7.82
CA ALA A 323 -54.56 8.42 -8.27
C ALA A 323 -55.54 8.05 -7.14
N ASN A 324 -55.03 7.76 -5.94
CA ASN A 324 -55.86 7.47 -4.77
C ASN A 324 -56.73 8.67 -4.37
N LEU A 325 -56.18 9.89 -4.39
CA LEU A 325 -56.93 11.12 -4.12
C LEU A 325 -58.03 11.34 -5.16
N SER A 326 -57.77 11.05 -6.44
CA SER A 326 -58.79 11.13 -7.49
C SER A 326 -59.95 10.17 -7.21
N SER A 327 -59.64 8.91 -6.92
CA SER A 327 -60.64 7.89 -6.61
C SER A 327 -61.47 8.24 -5.37
N MET A 328 -60.84 8.77 -4.32
CA MET A 328 -61.58 9.23 -3.13
C MET A 328 -62.49 10.42 -3.41
N ARG A 329 -62.07 11.36 -4.27
CA ARG A 329 -62.93 12.48 -4.68
C ARG A 329 -64.15 12.00 -5.45
N GLU A 330 -63.97 11.05 -6.37
CA GLU A 330 -65.08 10.44 -7.11
C GLU A 330 -66.08 9.77 -6.15
N GLY A 331 -65.57 8.99 -5.18
CA GLY A 331 -66.41 8.38 -4.14
C GLY A 331 -67.19 9.41 -3.31
N LEU A 332 -66.55 10.53 -2.94
CA LEU A 332 -67.22 11.63 -2.23
C LEU A 332 -68.32 12.28 -3.06
N THR A 333 -68.10 12.48 -4.36
CA THR A 333 -69.12 13.03 -5.26
C THR A 333 -70.33 12.10 -5.35
N ILE A 334 -70.13 10.79 -5.44
CA ILE A 334 -71.23 9.81 -5.46
C ILE A 334 -72.01 9.85 -4.14
N LEU A 335 -71.33 9.89 -2.99
CA LEU A 335 -71.99 9.99 -1.69
C LEU A 335 -72.79 11.28 -1.52
N GLN A 336 -72.29 12.41 -2.04
CA GLN A 336 -73.02 13.67 -2.05
C GLN A 336 -74.31 13.57 -2.86
N GLN A 337 -74.26 13.00 -4.07
CA GLN A 337 -75.44 12.77 -4.91
C GLN A 337 -76.47 11.90 -4.20
N TYR A 338 -76.04 10.78 -3.59
CA TYR A 338 -76.94 9.90 -2.85
C TYR A 338 -77.57 10.58 -1.64
N THR A 339 -76.83 11.46 -0.96
CA THR A 339 -77.34 12.23 0.17
C THR A 339 -78.42 13.22 -0.27
N GLU A 340 -78.20 13.90 -1.40
CA GLU A 340 -79.20 14.81 -1.99
C GLU A 340 -80.47 14.06 -2.42
N GLU A 341 -80.33 12.88 -3.02
CA GLU A 341 -81.48 12.02 -3.40
C GLU A 341 -82.31 11.60 -2.17
N LEU A 342 -81.65 11.13 -1.11
CA LEU A 342 -82.31 10.78 0.16
C LEU A 342 -83.02 11.99 0.79
N GLU A 343 -82.42 13.17 0.69
CA GLU A 343 -82.99 14.42 1.21
C GLU A 343 -84.26 14.83 0.45
N GLN A 344 -84.25 14.67 -0.88
CA GLN A 344 -85.42 14.86 -1.73
C GLN A 344 -86.54 13.86 -1.43
N GLU A 345 -86.22 12.57 -1.25
CA GLU A 345 -87.21 11.57 -0.85
C GLU A 345 -87.83 11.90 0.51
N ARG A 346 -86.99 12.26 1.48
CA ARG A 346 -87.46 12.67 2.82
C ARG A 346 -88.41 13.86 2.73
N GLN A 347 -88.12 14.83 1.87
CA GLN A 347 -89.00 15.97 1.64
C GLN A 347 -90.33 15.54 1.01
N LYS A 348 -90.32 14.70 -0.03
CA LYS A 348 -91.55 14.15 -0.63
C LYS A 348 -92.41 13.40 0.38
N TYR A 349 -91.78 12.60 1.24
CA TYR A 349 -92.48 11.89 2.30
C TYR A 349 -93.11 12.84 3.33
N GLN A 350 -92.41 13.91 3.71
CA GLN A 350 -92.96 14.95 4.57
C GLN A 350 -94.15 15.66 3.91
N GLU A 351 -94.07 16.01 2.63
CA GLU A 351 -95.16 16.63 1.86
C GLU A 351 -96.39 15.71 1.80
N MET A 352 -96.18 14.41 1.58
CA MET A 352 -97.24 13.41 1.60
C MET A 352 -97.90 13.30 2.98
N LEU A 353 -97.12 13.31 4.07
CA LEU A 353 -97.65 13.30 5.43
C LEU A 353 -98.47 14.57 5.73
N THR A 354 -98.02 15.74 5.27
CA THR A 354 -98.78 16.99 5.43
C THR A 354 -100.10 16.94 4.64
N ALA A 355 -100.08 16.48 3.39
CA ALA A 355 -101.29 16.34 2.57
C ALA A 355 -102.29 15.35 3.19
N ARG A 356 -101.81 14.20 3.71
CA ARG A 356 -102.64 13.23 4.42
C ARG A 356 -103.25 13.81 5.69
N SER A 357 -102.49 14.63 6.44
CA SER A 357 -102.98 15.30 7.64
C SER A 357 -104.08 16.34 7.32
N GLU A 358 -103.97 17.03 6.18
CA GLU A 358 -104.97 17.94 5.66
C GLU A 358 -106.23 17.21 5.20
N GLU A 359 -106.09 16.05 4.54
CA GLU A 359 -107.20 15.17 4.15
C GLU A 359 -107.95 14.58 5.36
N THR A 360 -107.25 14.21 6.44
CA THR A 360 -107.87 13.75 7.70
C THR A 360 -108.61 14.85 8.48
N SER A 361 -108.52 16.12 8.07
CA SER A 361 -109.38 17.18 8.60
C SER A 361 -110.78 17.21 7.96
N VAL A 362 -111.03 16.42 6.90
CA VAL A 362 -112.30 16.43 6.15
C VAL A 362 -113.12 15.15 6.27
N GLN A 363 -112.58 13.99 6.69
CA GLN A 363 -113.42 12.81 6.98
C GLN A 363 -112.90 12.01 8.17
N ALA A 364 -113.81 11.77 9.14
CA ALA A 364 -113.59 10.96 10.32
C ALA A 364 -114.09 9.50 10.10
N GLU A 365 -113.25 8.55 10.55
CA GLU A 365 -113.53 7.15 10.96
C GLU A 365 -113.73 6.03 9.91
N PRO A 366 -113.53 4.73 10.26
CA PRO A 366 -112.34 4.09 10.86
C PRO A 366 -112.03 2.69 10.23
N ALA A 367 -111.10 1.92 10.83
CA ALA A 367 -110.99 0.44 10.78
C ALA A 367 -110.05 -0.28 9.77
N GLY A 368 -108.96 0.34 9.31
CA GLY A 368 -107.87 -0.38 8.60
C GLY A 368 -106.46 -0.21 9.20
N GLY A 369 -106.28 0.72 10.15
CA GLY A 369 -104.96 1.22 10.54
C GLY A 369 -104.21 0.41 11.59
N GLU A 370 -104.85 -0.50 12.34
CA GLU A 370 -104.18 -1.22 13.42
C GLU A 370 -103.20 -2.29 12.90
N GLU A 371 -103.53 -2.96 11.79
CA GLU A 371 -102.67 -4.00 11.20
C GLU A 371 -101.45 -3.37 10.49
N GLU A 372 -101.64 -2.26 9.75
CA GLU A 372 -100.54 -1.48 9.17
C GLU A 372 -99.65 -0.86 10.24
N MET A 373 -100.20 -0.34 11.36
CA MET A 373 -99.37 0.21 12.43
C MET A 373 -98.52 -0.89 13.11
N LEU A 374 -99.07 -2.10 13.24
CA LEU A 374 -98.36 -3.24 13.81
C LEU A 374 -97.23 -3.71 12.89
N ASP A 375 -97.47 -3.74 11.58
CA ASP A 375 -96.45 -4.10 10.58
C ASP A 375 -95.33 -3.05 10.50
N VAL A 376 -95.68 -1.75 10.48
CA VAL A 376 -94.70 -0.65 10.53
C VAL A 376 -93.89 -0.67 11.83
N THR A 377 -94.53 -0.98 12.96
CA THR A 377 -93.83 -1.09 14.25
C THR A 377 -92.83 -2.25 14.24
N LYS A 378 -93.21 -3.38 13.63
CA LYS A 378 -92.32 -4.54 13.47
C LYS A 378 -91.13 -4.23 12.55
N GLN A 379 -91.36 -3.58 11.41
CA GLN A 379 -90.29 -3.15 10.50
C GLN A 379 -89.32 -2.15 11.18
N ILE A 380 -89.84 -1.25 12.02
CA ILE A 380 -89.00 -0.33 12.80
C ILE A 380 -88.13 -1.09 13.81
N GLU A 381 -88.67 -2.11 14.47
CA GLU A 381 -87.92 -2.90 15.45
C GLU A 381 -86.82 -3.74 14.76
N GLU A 382 -87.12 -4.36 13.63
CA GLU A 382 -86.15 -5.09 12.79
C GLU A 382 -85.03 -4.16 12.29
N ALA A 383 -85.38 -2.94 11.84
CA ALA A 383 -84.40 -1.95 11.41
C ALA A 383 -83.50 -1.45 12.57
N LYS A 384 -84.04 -1.35 13.80
CA LYS A 384 -83.23 -1.01 14.98
C LYS A 384 -82.25 -2.12 15.33
N GLU A 385 -82.68 -3.38 15.29
CA GLU A 385 -81.81 -4.54 15.54
C GLU A 385 -80.68 -4.61 14.52
N GLU A 386 -80.98 -4.41 13.23
CA GLU A 386 -79.98 -4.39 12.17
C GLU A 386 -79.00 -3.22 12.33
N LYS A 387 -79.47 -2.04 12.72
CA LYS A 387 -78.61 -0.89 13.03
C LYS A 387 -77.65 -1.17 14.20
N ILE A 388 -78.11 -1.87 15.25
CA ILE A 388 -77.26 -2.27 16.37
C ILE A 388 -76.18 -3.26 15.89
N ARG A 389 -76.56 -4.23 15.04
CA ARG A 389 -75.62 -5.20 14.46
C ARG A 389 -74.54 -4.50 13.63
N LEU A 390 -74.94 -3.63 12.70
CA LEU A 390 -74.02 -2.89 11.84
C LEU A 390 -73.09 -1.98 12.64
N LYS A 391 -73.57 -1.35 13.71
CA LYS A 391 -72.73 -0.54 14.60
C LYS A 391 -71.68 -1.39 15.33
N ALA A 392 -72.06 -2.57 15.83
CA ALA A 392 -71.12 -3.48 16.47
C ALA A 392 -70.03 -3.97 15.51
N GLU A 393 -70.39 -4.24 14.25
CA GLU A 393 -69.45 -4.62 13.19
C GLU A 393 -68.50 -3.46 12.82
N HIS A 394 -69.04 -2.24 12.69
CA HIS A 394 -68.24 -1.04 12.47
C HIS A 394 -67.20 -0.84 13.58
N ASP A 395 -67.61 -0.91 14.85
CA ASP A 395 -66.72 -0.76 16.01
C ASP A 395 -65.66 -1.89 16.08
N ALA A 396 -65.96 -3.09 15.56
CA ALA A 396 -64.98 -4.17 15.44
C ALA A 396 -63.95 -3.87 14.34
N ASN A 397 -64.40 -3.40 13.17
CA ASN A 397 -63.54 -3.04 12.06
C ASN A 397 -62.60 -1.87 12.41
N GLU A 398 -63.10 -0.86 13.13
CA GLU A 398 -62.31 0.28 13.59
C GLU A 398 -61.17 -0.15 14.53
N ARG A 399 -61.44 -1.12 15.42
CA ARG A 399 -60.41 -1.73 16.29
C ARG A 399 -59.34 -2.48 15.49
N ILE A 400 -59.72 -3.18 14.42
CA ILE A 400 -58.77 -3.89 13.55
C ILE A 400 -57.89 -2.88 12.81
N ILE A 401 -58.47 -1.80 12.28
CA ILE A 401 -57.72 -0.73 11.62
C ILE A 401 -56.70 -0.12 12.58
N GLN A 402 -57.10 0.18 13.83
CA GLN A 402 -56.19 0.72 14.82
C GLN A 402 -55.02 -0.23 15.14
N GLN A 403 -55.28 -1.53 15.25
CA GLN A 403 -54.23 -2.54 15.46
C GLN A 403 -53.25 -2.63 14.28
N LEU A 404 -53.73 -2.44 13.04
CA LEU A 404 -52.87 -2.42 11.85
C LEU A 404 -52.00 -1.17 11.81
N LEU A 405 -52.55 -0.01 12.17
CA LEU A 405 -51.81 1.24 12.29
C LEU A 405 -50.72 1.16 13.36
N ASP A 406 -51.04 0.61 14.54
CA ASP A 406 -50.06 0.43 15.63
C ASP A 406 -48.92 -0.53 15.23
N LYS A 407 -49.23 -1.56 14.43
CA LYS A 407 -48.20 -2.46 13.88
C LYS A 407 -47.28 -1.73 12.90
N LEU A 408 -47.84 -0.92 11.99
CA LEU A 408 -47.05 -0.14 11.04
C LEU A 408 -46.14 0.88 11.72
N ALA A 409 -46.60 1.51 12.80
CA ALA A 409 -45.79 2.46 13.59
C ALA A 409 -44.58 1.81 14.28
N ASN A 410 -44.64 0.51 14.60
CA ASN A 410 -43.51 -0.22 15.20
C ASN A 410 -42.46 -0.70 14.16
N PHE A 411 -42.67 -0.45 12.86
CA PHE A 411 -41.73 -0.78 11.78
C PHE A 411 -40.95 0.43 11.24
N SER A 412 -41.19 1.64 11.74
CA SER A 412 -40.34 2.83 11.52
C SER A 412 -39.35 2.99 12.67
#